data_AF-A0A933I2Z6-F1
#
_entry.id   AF-A0A933I2Z6-F1
#
_cell.length_a   1.000
_cell.length_b   1.000
_cell.length_c   1.000
_cell.angle_alpha   90.00
_cell.angle_beta   90.00
_cell.angle_gamma   90.00
#
_symmetry.space_group_name_H-M   'P 1'
#
loop_
_entity.id
_entity.type
_entity.pdbx_description
1 polymer ?
#
loop_
_entity_poly.entity_id
_entity_poly.type
_entity_poly.pdbx_seq_one_letter_code
_entity_poly.pdbx_strand_id
1 'polypeptide(L)'
;MLSRQKNNRILVKFLLCLAMCTLIIFSNLSMSEAMNGDLMTGIGPISETMGGVGIAAPQDVVSAIHSNPAALCLYEACNKNISLDVDSTFLTPRVSTKISIGNSDFKADSKQETFIIPAIGINIPLKNDAFKFGLSV
;
A
#
# COMPACT_ATOMS: atom_id res chain seq x y z
N MET A 1 -23.49 28.79 -38.26
CA MET A 1 -22.12 28.32 -37.92
C MET A 1 -21.57 28.86 -36.60
N LEU A 2 -21.95 30.09 -36.17
CA LEU A 2 -21.48 30.72 -34.91
C LEU A 2 -22.04 30.10 -33.61
N SER A 3 -23.27 29.57 -33.61
CA SER A 3 -23.89 28.95 -32.41
C SER A 3 -23.16 27.68 -31.94
N ARG A 4 -22.69 26.86 -32.89
CA ARG A 4 -21.99 25.58 -32.62
C ARG A 4 -20.59 25.80 -32.00
N GLN A 5 -19.93 26.91 -32.33
CA GLN A 5 -18.63 27.31 -31.76
C GLN A 5 -18.76 27.80 -30.31
N LYS A 6 -19.87 28.45 -29.94
CA LYS A 6 -20.11 28.93 -28.57
C LYS A 6 -20.34 27.78 -27.58
N ASN A 7 -21.10 26.76 -27.97
CA ASN A 7 -21.32 25.56 -27.13
C ASN A 7 -20.04 24.76 -26.89
N ASN A 8 -19.16 24.62 -27.89
CA ASN A 8 -17.89 23.92 -27.72
C ASN A 8 -16.95 24.65 -26.75
N ARG A 9 -16.92 25.99 -26.75
CA ARG A 9 -16.11 26.77 -25.80
C ARG A 9 -16.64 26.68 -24.36
N ILE A 10 -17.95 26.56 -24.18
CA ILE A 10 -18.57 26.34 -22.86
C ILE A 10 -18.26 24.93 -22.37
N LEU A 11 -18.39 23.92 -23.23
CA LEU A 11 -18.07 22.53 -22.91
C LEU A 11 -16.60 22.35 -22.52
N VAL A 12 -15.67 22.96 -23.27
CA VAL A 12 -14.23 22.90 -22.98
C VAL A 12 -13.89 23.57 -21.64
N LYS A 13 -14.52 24.71 -21.32
CA LYS A 13 -14.35 25.36 -20.01
C LYS A 13 -14.89 24.51 -18.88
N PHE A 14 -16.00 23.80 -19.10
CA PHE A 14 -16.59 22.91 -18.11
C PHE A 14 -15.68 21.69 -17.86
N LEU A 15 -15.15 21.08 -18.92
CA LEU A 15 -14.18 19.98 -18.83
C LEU A 15 -12.88 20.41 -18.14
N LEU A 16 -12.37 21.60 -18.46
CA LEU A 16 -11.19 22.18 -17.80
C LEU A 16 -11.44 22.42 -16.30
N CYS A 17 -12.61 22.96 -15.95
CA CYS A 17 -12.97 23.19 -14.55
C CYS A 17 -13.07 21.86 -13.79
N LEU A 18 -13.66 20.84 -14.40
CA LEU A 18 -13.80 19.51 -13.81
C LEU A 18 -12.45 18.81 -13.61
N ALA A 19 -11.54 18.91 -14.59
CA ALA A 19 -10.17 18.41 -14.47
C ALA A 19 -9.34 19.17 -13.41
N MET A 20 -9.59 20.47 -13.24
CA MET A 20 -8.91 21.27 -12.22
C MET A 20 -9.42 20.93 -10.81
N CYS A 21 -10.73 20.69 -10.65
CA CYS A 21 -11.31 20.24 -9.38
C CYS A 21 -10.79 18.87 -8.96
N THR A 22 -10.61 17.91 -9.88
CA THR A 22 -10.07 16.59 -9.53
C THR A 22 -8.61 16.68 -9.08
N LEU A 23 -7.79 17.52 -9.71
CA LEU A 23 -6.40 17.75 -9.31
C LEU A 23 -6.28 18.35 -7.90
N ILE A 24 -7.17 19.27 -7.51
CA ILE A 24 -7.17 19.90 -6.18
C ILE A 24 -7.60 18.91 -5.08
N ILE A 25 -8.50 17.97 -5.40
CA ILE A 25 -8.92 16.94 -4.42
C ILE A 25 -7.76 15.97 -4.15
N PHE A 26 -6.99 15.59 -5.17
CA PHE A 26 -5.85 14.68 -5.01
C PHE A 26 -4.64 15.31 -4.27
N SER A 27 -4.46 16.63 -4.28
CA SER A 27 -3.29 17.26 -3.66
C SER A 27 -3.31 17.27 -2.12
N ASN A 28 -4.45 16.97 -1.49
CA ASN A 28 -4.60 17.01 -0.02
C ASN A 28 -4.32 15.65 0.66
N LEU A 29 -3.83 14.64 -0.07
CA LEU A 29 -3.58 13.29 0.47
C LEU A 29 -2.22 13.13 1.17
N SER A 30 -1.64 14.20 1.72
CA SER A 30 -0.38 14.14 2.49
C SER A 30 -0.65 14.21 3.99
N MET A 31 -1.32 13.18 4.52
CA MET A 31 -1.31 12.90 5.96
C MET A 31 0.06 12.30 6.30
N SER A 32 1.03 13.15 6.60
CA SER A 32 2.33 12.71 7.15
C SER A 32 2.15 12.39 8.64
N GLU A 33 1.49 11.27 8.92
CA GLU A 33 1.50 10.69 10.26
C GLU A 33 2.88 10.08 10.50
N ALA A 34 3.56 10.50 11.58
CA ALA A 34 4.83 9.91 11.97
C ALA A 34 4.58 8.50 12.53
N MET A 35 4.60 7.48 11.67
CA MET A 35 4.78 6.11 12.13
C MET A 35 6.15 6.02 12.79
N ASN A 36 6.17 5.78 14.10
CA ASN A 36 7.38 5.73 14.93
C ASN A 36 8.27 4.54 14.54
N GLY A 37 8.95 4.58 13.40
CA GLY A 37 9.93 3.56 12.98
C GLY A 37 9.39 2.12 12.92
N ASP A 38 8.07 1.92 12.99
CA ASP A 38 7.44 0.60 13.02
C ASP A 38 7.41 0.09 11.58
N LEU A 39 8.42 -0.70 11.22
CA LEU A 39 8.43 -1.44 9.97
C LEU A 39 7.55 -2.67 10.15
N MET A 40 6.65 -2.92 9.20
CA MET A 40 5.96 -4.19 9.15
C MET A 40 7.00 -5.31 9.04
N THR A 41 6.82 -6.38 9.81
CA THR A 41 7.77 -7.51 9.82
C THR A 41 7.83 -8.17 8.45
N GLY A 42 6.70 -8.25 7.75
CA GLY A 42 6.57 -8.63 6.35
C GLY A 42 5.31 -7.98 5.80
N ILE A 43 4.97 -8.24 4.54
CA ILE A 43 3.76 -7.68 3.93
C ILE A 43 2.88 -8.84 3.48
N GLY A 44 1.63 -8.79 3.92
CA GLY A 44 0.70 -9.90 3.83
C GLY A 44 0.88 -10.91 4.99
N PRO A 45 -0.18 -11.62 5.36
CA PRO A 45 -0.18 -12.52 6.52
C PRO A 45 0.79 -13.70 6.34
N ILE A 46 1.04 -14.15 5.10
CA ILE A 46 1.94 -15.28 4.86
C ILE A 46 3.40 -14.86 5.07
N SER A 47 3.80 -13.69 4.55
CA SER A 47 5.16 -13.18 4.77
C SER A 47 5.40 -12.86 6.26
N GLU A 48 4.42 -12.26 6.93
CA GLU A 48 4.49 -11.94 8.36
C GLU A 48 4.60 -13.20 9.24
N THR A 49 3.81 -14.24 8.98
CA THR A 49 3.87 -15.51 9.74
C THR A 49 5.18 -16.26 9.54
N MET A 50 5.89 -16.01 8.44
CA MET A 50 7.24 -16.53 8.17
C MET A 50 8.36 -15.66 8.76
N GLY A 51 8.02 -14.62 9.54
CA GLY A 51 8.99 -13.72 10.15
C GLY A 51 9.55 -12.68 9.18
N GLY A 52 8.79 -12.33 8.14
CA GLY A 52 9.17 -11.29 7.17
C GLY A 52 9.83 -11.79 5.90
N VAL A 53 9.74 -13.09 5.62
CA VAL A 53 10.36 -13.68 4.43
C VAL A 53 9.49 -13.36 3.22
N GLY A 54 9.80 -12.26 2.53
CA GLY A 54 9.16 -11.87 1.26
C GLY A 54 10.15 -11.77 0.08
N ILE A 55 11.44 -11.60 0.37
CA ILE A 55 12.46 -11.37 -0.68
C ILE A 55 12.81 -12.64 -1.44
N ALA A 56 13.05 -13.75 -0.75
CA ALA A 56 13.55 -14.98 -1.36
C ALA A 56 12.45 -15.98 -1.73
N ALA A 57 11.32 -15.95 -1.03
CA ALA A 57 10.25 -16.94 -1.18
C ALA A 57 8.86 -16.33 -0.89
N PRO A 58 8.41 -15.32 -1.66
CA PRO A 58 7.06 -14.82 -1.51
C PRO A 58 6.05 -15.93 -1.84
N GLN A 59 4.99 -16.02 -1.03
CA GLN A 59 3.95 -17.05 -1.13
C GLN A 59 2.62 -16.47 -1.64
N ASP A 60 2.61 -15.18 -1.96
CA ASP A 60 1.46 -14.37 -2.32
C ASP A 60 1.89 -13.24 -3.27
N VAL A 61 0.94 -12.74 -4.05
CA VAL A 61 1.07 -11.65 -5.02
C VAL A 61 1.49 -10.37 -4.32
N VAL A 62 0.86 -10.03 -3.19
CA VAL A 62 1.11 -8.78 -2.45
C VAL A 62 2.56 -8.75 -1.96
N SER A 63 3.01 -9.79 -1.25
CA SER A 63 4.39 -9.88 -0.76
C SER A 63 5.40 -9.90 -1.90
N ALA A 64 5.11 -10.59 -3.01
CA ALA A 64 5.98 -10.62 -4.17
C ALA A 64 6.13 -9.22 -4.79
N ILE A 65 5.04 -8.50 -5.05
CA ILE A 65 5.10 -7.18 -5.68
C ILE A 65 5.82 -6.17 -4.78
N HIS A 66 5.59 -6.21 -3.46
CA HIS A 66 6.20 -5.24 -2.56
C HIS A 66 7.65 -5.57 -2.19
N SER A 67 7.96 -6.84 -1.92
CA SER A 67 9.27 -7.23 -1.39
C SER A 67 10.27 -7.53 -2.51
N ASN A 68 9.87 -8.28 -3.53
CA ASN A 68 10.75 -8.66 -4.64
C ASN A 68 9.94 -8.95 -5.92
N PRO A 69 9.70 -7.95 -6.78
CA PRO A 69 8.91 -8.12 -8.00
C PRO A 69 9.46 -9.21 -8.95
N ALA A 70 10.75 -9.51 -8.90
CA ALA A 70 11.35 -10.58 -9.70
C ALA A 70 10.88 -11.98 -9.26
N ALA A 71 10.45 -12.12 -8.01
CA ALA A 71 9.98 -13.38 -7.44
C ALA A 71 8.53 -13.74 -7.84
N LEU A 72 7.82 -12.85 -8.56
CA LEU A 72 6.56 -13.21 -9.25
C LEU A 72 6.72 -14.39 -10.22
N CYS A 73 7.95 -14.68 -10.67
CA CYS A 73 8.28 -15.85 -11.51
C CYS A 73 8.51 -17.14 -10.72
N LEU A 74 8.71 -17.05 -9.40
CA LEU A 74 9.00 -18.19 -8.53
C LEU A 74 7.71 -18.80 -7.96
N TYR A 75 6.67 -17.98 -7.78
CA TYR A 75 5.41 -18.45 -7.23
C TYR A 75 4.53 -19.11 -8.30
N GLU A 76 4.16 -20.37 -8.06
CA GLU A 76 3.51 -21.25 -9.05
C GLU A 76 2.12 -20.73 -9.47
N ALA A 77 1.33 -20.20 -8.53
CA ALA A 77 0.00 -19.67 -8.84
C ALA A 77 0.05 -18.40 -9.71
N CYS A 78 1.10 -17.58 -9.57
CA CYS A 78 1.32 -16.36 -10.35
C CYS A 78 2.05 -16.58 -11.68
N ASN A 79 2.42 -17.83 -11.99
CA ASN A 79 3.30 -18.08 -13.12
C ASN A 79 2.57 -18.06 -14.46
N LYS A 80 1.33 -18.55 -14.50
CA LYS A 80 0.57 -18.74 -15.75
C LYS A 80 -0.82 -18.11 -15.74
N ASN A 81 -1.29 -17.68 -14.58
CA ASN A 81 -2.65 -17.18 -14.40
C ASN A 81 -2.65 -15.76 -13.84
N ILE A 82 -3.76 -15.07 -14.09
CA ILE A 82 -4.07 -13.83 -13.37
C ILE A 82 -4.35 -14.21 -11.91
N SER A 83 -3.70 -13.53 -10.98
CA SER A 83 -3.83 -13.78 -9.54
C SER A 83 -4.23 -12.50 -8.83
N LEU A 84 -5.14 -12.61 -7.86
CA LEU A 84 -5.64 -11.52 -7.03
C LEU A 84 -5.55 -11.95 -5.57
N ASP A 85 -4.84 -11.18 -4.77
CA ASP A 85 -4.73 -11.37 -3.33
C ASP A 85 -5.24 -10.13 -2.59
N VAL A 86 -5.97 -10.36 -1.50
CA VAL A 86 -6.61 -9.33 -0.68
C VAL A 86 -6.39 -9.69 0.78
N ASP A 87 -5.68 -8.82 1.48
CA ASP A 87 -5.20 -9.03 2.84
C ASP A 87 -5.50 -7.82 3.74
N SER A 88 -5.45 -8.05 5.05
CA SER A 88 -5.57 -7.01 6.06
C SER A 88 -4.82 -7.41 7.33
N THR A 89 -3.90 -6.57 7.77
CA THR A 89 -3.12 -6.74 8.99
C THR A 89 -3.58 -5.77 10.07
N PHE A 90 -3.70 -6.25 11.31
CA PHE A 90 -4.02 -5.42 12.48
C PHE A 90 -2.76 -5.21 13.33
N LEU A 91 -2.26 -3.98 13.40
CA LEU A 91 -1.07 -3.61 14.16
C LEU A 91 -1.47 -2.91 15.47
N THR A 92 -1.11 -3.48 16.62
CA THR A 92 -1.40 -2.89 17.94
C THR A 92 -0.09 -2.68 18.73
N PRO A 93 0.58 -1.54 18.55
CA PRO A 93 1.85 -1.29 19.23
C PRO A 93 1.63 -1.02 20.72
N ARG A 94 2.51 -1.57 21.56
CA ARG A 94 2.57 -1.28 22.99
C ARG A 94 4.00 -0.95 23.39
N VAL A 95 4.25 0.31 23.73
CA VAL A 95 5.54 0.79 24.23
C VAL A 95 5.39 1.12 25.71
N SER A 96 6.27 0.58 26.55
CA SER A 96 6.33 0.87 27.99
C SER A 96 7.74 1.33 28.32
N THR A 97 7.86 2.48 28.96
CA THR A 97 9.15 3.06 29.34
C THR A 97 9.17 3.30 30.84
N LYS A 98 10.22 2.83 31.50
CA LYS A 98 10.51 3.12 32.90
C LYS A 98 11.89 3.77 32.99
N ILE A 99 11.97 4.94 33.61
CA ILE A 99 13.20 5.70 33.81
C ILE A 99 13.35 5.96 35.30
N SER A 100 14.50 5.59 35.86
CA SER A 100 14.84 5.87 37.26
C SER A 100 15.86 7.01 37.32
N ILE A 101 15.52 8.11 37.98
CA ILE A 101 16.41 9.26 38.20
C ILE A 101 16.56 9.46 39.70
N GLY A 102 17.76 9.16 40.23
CA GLY A 102 18.00 9.17 41.67
C GLY A 102 17.14 8.12 42.39
N ASN A 103 16.37 8.54 43.40
CA ASN A 103 15.43 7.66 44.13
C ASN A 103 14.00 7.67 43.55
N SER A 104 13.79 8.28 42.38
CA SER A 104 12.47 8.45 41.79
C SER A 104 12.32 7.62 40.51
N ASP A 105 11.26 6.82 40.45
CA ASP A 105 10.88 6.04 39.27
C ASP A 105 9.77 6.78 38.50
N PHE A 106 10.01 7.01 37.20
CA PHE A 106 9.04 7.54 36.26
C PHE A 106 8.63 6.43 35.29
N LYS A 107 7.35 6.11 35.23
CA LYS A 107 6.80 5.13 34.29
C LYS A 107 5.81 5.82 33.35
N ALA A 108 5.97 5.57 32.05
CA ALA A 108 5.03 5.99 31.02
C ALA A 108 4.69 4.78 30.15
N ASP A 109 3.39 4.52 29.99
CA ASP A 109 2.86 3.48 29.11
C ASP A 109 2.16 4.14 27.92
N SER A 110 2.42 3.65 26.71
CA SER A 110 1.79 4.11 25.47
C SER A 110 0.34 3.61 25.39
N LYS A 111 -0.57 4.50 24.97
CA LYS A 111 -2.00 4.23 24.71
C LYS A 111 -2.30 4.33 23.21
N GLN A 112 -1.45 3.77 22.37
CA GLN A 112 -1.70 3.75 20.93
C GLN A 112 -2.89 2.86 20.58
N GLU A 113 -3.65 3.30 19.58
CA GLU A 113 -4.79 2.58 19.03
C GLU A 113 -4.32 1.51 18.03
N THR A 114 -5.18 0.53 17.76
CA THR A 114 -4.94 -0.50 16.75
C THR A 114 -5.08 0.10 15.35
N PHE A 115 -4.07 -0.09 14.52
CA PHE A 115 -4.07 0.29 13.11
C PHE A 115 -4.50 -0.89 12.24
N ILE A 116 -5.31 -0.62 11.21
CA ILE A 116 -5.69 -1.60 10.20
C ILE A 116 -4.93 -1.26 8.93
N ILE A 117 -4.19 -2.22 8.40
CA ILE A 117 -3.35 -2.09 7.22
C ILE A 117 -3.93 -3.01 6.14
N PRO A 118 -4.78 -2.50 5.23
CA PRO A 118 -5.24 -3.30 4.10
C PRO A 118 -4.10 -3.46 3.09
N ALA A 119 -4.07 -4.59 2.40
CA ALA A 119 -3.18 -4.81 1.26
C ALA A 119 -3.92 -5.54 0.14
N ILE A 120 -3.78 -5.05 -1.09
CA ILE A 120 -4.42 -5.67 -2.26
C ILE A 120 -3.40 -5.80 -3.37
N GLY A 121 -3.31 -6.96 -4.01
CA GLY A 121 -2.33 -7.26 -5.05
C GLY A 121 -2.96 -7.96 -6.23
N ILE A 122 -2.60 -7.54 -7.44
CA ILE A 122 -2.98 -8.21 -8.69
C ILE A 122 -1.75 -8.45 -9.56
N ASN A 123 -1.65 -9.66 -10.09
CA ASN A 123 -0.63 -10.06 -11.07
C ASN A 123 -1.28 -10.46 -12.40
N ILE A 124 -0.74 -9.94 -13.50
CA ILE A 124 -1.18 -10.21 -14.86
C ILE A 124 0.03 -10.70 -15.66
N PRO A 125 0.15 -12.02 -15.93
CA PRO A 125 1.20 -12.54 -16.78
C PRO A 125 0.89 -12.25 -18.26
N LEU A 126 1.92 -11.86 -19.02
CA LEU A 126 1.82 -11.69 -20.48
C LEU A 126 2.05 -13.02 -21.20
N LYS A 127 1.52 -13.12 -22.42
CA LYS A 127 1.48 -14.33 -23.26
C LYS A 127 2.84 -15.00 -23.56
N ASN A 128 3.96 -14.35 -23.23
CA ASN A 128 5.31 -14.88 -23.47
C ASN A 128 6.02 -15.32 -22.19
N ASP A 129 5.34 -15.33 -21.04
CA ASP A 129 5.79 -15.66 -19.66
C ASP A 129 7.03 -14.89 -19.14
N ALA A 130 7.72 -14.15 -20.00
CA ALA A 130 8.92 -13.36 -19.70
C ALA A 130 8.62 -12.02 -19.04
N PHE A 131 7.39 -11.51 -19.17
CA PHE A 131 6.97 -10.24 -18.61
C PHE A 131 5.68 -10.42 -17.82
N LYS A 132 5.64 -9.80 -16.65
CA LYS A 132 4.49 -9.81 -15.73
C LYS A 132 4.25 -8.41 -15.20
N PHE A 133 3.00 -8.04 -15.11
CA PHE A 133 2.58 -6.78 -14.50
C PHE A 133 1.97 -7.08 -13.13
N GLY A 134 2.57 -6.49 -12.10
CA GLY A 134 2.04 -6.48 -10.75
C GLY A 134 1.59 -5.09 -10.37
N LEU A 135 0.44 -4.98 -9.72
CA LEU A 135 0.01 -3.77 -9.01
C LEU A 135 -0.39 -4.16 -7.59
N SER A 136 0.15 -3.46 -6.59
CA SER A 136 -0.26 -3.62 -5.19
C SER A 136 -0.43 -2.27 -4.51
N VAL A 137 -1.33 -2.21 -3.53
CA VAL A 137 -1.56 -1.08 -2.63
C VAL A 137 -1.57 -1.59 -1.21
#